data_AF-A0A645BS43-F1
#
_entry.id   AF-A0A645BS43-F1
#
_cell.length_a   1.000
_cell.length_b   1.000
_cell.length_c   1.000
_cell.angle_alpha   90.00
_cell.angle_beta   90.00
_cell.angle_gamma   90.00
#
_symmetry.space_group_name_H-M   'P 1'
#
loop_
_entity.id
_entity.type
_entity.pdbx_description
1 polymer ?
#
loop_
_entity_poly.entity_id
_entity_poly.type
_entity_poly.pdbx_seq_one_letter_code
_entity_poly.pdbx_strand_id
1 'polypeptide(L)' 'MANEVPWFVWEVPHAFVSLNFTTHLHDATMVKTFVNAYHNNEETIKQVIDKLEGKSEFKGGHNDLVWTDKWQAKL' A
#
# COMPACT_ATOMS: atom_id res chain seq x y z
N MET A 1 -0.17 20.37 -0.92
CA MET A 1 0.79 19.42 -1.51
C MET A 1 1.78 18.85 -0.50
N ALA A 2 2.15 19.55 0.58
CA ALA A 2 2.97 18.93 1.63
C ALA A 2 2.21 17.84 2.39
N ASN A 3 1.00 18.11 2.91
CA ASN A 3 0.29 17.26 3.88
C ASN A 3 0.01 15.78 3.53
N GLU A 4 0.18 15.37 2.27
CA GLU A 4 -0.20 14.03 1.81
C GLU A 4 1.01 13.10 1.61
N VAL A 5 2.24 13.62 1.74
CA VAL A 5 3.46 12.81 1.64
C VAL A 5 3.76 12.16 3.01
N PRO A 6 4.03 10.86 3.13
CA PRO A 6 4.26 10.25 4.43
C PRO A 6 5.69 10.51 4.94
N TRP A 7 6.05 11.75 5.32
CA TRP A 7 7.41 12.13 5.73
C TRP A 7 7.88 11.50 7.05
N PHE A 8 6.97 11.11 7.94
CA PHE A 8 7.29 10.44 9.20
C PHE A 8 7.62 8.95 9.05
N VAL A 9 7.64 8.41 7.83
CA VAL A 9 7.98 7.01 7.52
C VAL A 9 9.28 6.50 8.16
N TRP A 10 10.21 7.41 8.47
CA TRP A 10 11.47 7.11 9.13
C TRP A 10 11.41 7.16 10.66
N GLU A 11 10.37 7.79 11.22
CA GLU A 11 10.23 8.05 12.65
C GLU A 11 9.28 7.07 13.35
N VAL A 12 8.18 6.70 12.69
CA VAL A 12 7.23 5.71 13.22
C VAL A 12 6.89 4.63 12.19
N PRO A 13 6.46 3.43 12.61
CA PRO A 13 5.99 2.40 11.69
C PRO A 13 4.76 2.89 10.90
N HIS A 14 4.77 2.67 9.58
CA HIS A 14 3.69 3.08 8.68
C HIS A 14 3.30 1.94 7.74
N ALA A 15 1.99 1.80 7.50
CA ALA A 15 1.45 0.97 6.43
C ALA A 15 0.62 1.84 5.49
N PHE A 16 0.78 1.64 4.19
CA PHE A 16 0.02 2.35 3.16
C PHE A 16 -0.94 1.38 2.46
N VAL A 17 -2.22 1.73 2.40
CA VAL A 17 -3.24 0.91 1.70
C VAL A 17 -3.84 1.72 0.56
N SER A 18 -3.65 1.26 -0.68
CA SER A 18 -4.33 1.82 -1.84
C SER A 18 -5.66 1.11 -2.09
N LEU A 19 -6.76 1.85 -1.99
CA LEU A 19 -8.11 1.36 -2.24
C LEU A 19 -8.56 1.50 -3.71
N ASN A 20 -7.70 1.98 -4.62
CA ASN A 20 -8.10 2.20 -6.01
C ASN A 20 -6.92 2.10 -6.98
N PHE A 21 -5.93 3.00 -6.87
CA PHE A 21 -4.82 3.07 -7.81
C PHE A 21 -3.88 1.87 -7.67
N THR A 22 -3.68 1.15 -8.76
CA THR A 22 -2.79 -0.02 -8.83
C THR A 22 -1.31 0.34 -8.75
N THR A 23 -0.98 1.61 -9.05
CA THR A 23 0.39 2.15 -9.12
C THR A 23 0.66 3.23 -8.08
N HIS A 24 -0.13 3.31 -7.00
CA HIS A 24 -0.02 4.39 -6.01
C HIS A 24 1.35 4.42 -5.29
N LEU A 25 2.08 3.30 -5.29
CA LEU A 25 3.44 3.23 -4.77
C LEU A 25 4.39 4.22 -5.46
N HIS A 26 4.11 4.61 -6.72
CA HIS A 26 4.87 5.62 -7.46
C HIS A 26 5.07 6.92 -6.67
N ASP A 27 4.03 7.36 -5.95
CA ASP A 27 4.04 8.63 -5.22
C ASP A 27 4.49 8.46 -3.76
N ALA A 28 4.54 7.21 -3.28
CA ALA A 28 4.83 6.85 -1.90
C ALA A 28 5.99 5.85 -1.79
N THR A 29 6.98 5.90 -2.69
CA THR A 29 8.08 4.90 -2.77
C THR A 29 8.91 4.73 -1.50
N MET A 30 8.83 5.67 -0.55
CA MET A 30 9.49 5.58 0.75
C MET A 30 8.83 4.61 1.73
N VAL A 31 7.56 4.22 1.51
CA VAL A 31 6.82 3.34 2.43
C VAL A 31 7.34 1.91 2.37
N LYS A 32 7.52 1.30 3.55
CA LYS A 32 8.10 -0.04 3.70
C LYS A 32 7.06 -1.16 3.66
N THR A 33 5.79 -0.82 3.84
CA THR A 33 4.67 -1.75 3.79
C THR A 33 3.56 -1.12 2.98
N PHE A 34 3.22 -1.76 1.86
CA PHE A 34 2.24 -1.28 0.90
C PHE A 34 1.26 -2.41 0.55
N VAL A 35 -0.03 -2.10 0.56
CA VAL A 35 -1.11 -3.03 0.20
C VAL A 35 -1.96 -2.42 -0.91
N ASN A 36 -2.11 -3.14 -2.02
CA ASN A 36 -3.11 -2.84 -3.03
C ASN A 36 -4.40 -3.61 -2.73
N ALA A 37 -5.48 -2.88 -2.45
CA ALA A 37 -6.81 -3.43 -2.17
C ALA A 37 -7.79 -3.27 -3.35
N TYR A 38 -7.43 -2.48 -4.38
CA TYR A 38 -8.09 -2.35 -5.68
C TYR A 38 -9.52 -1.77 -5.69
N HIS A 39 -10.21 -1.71 -4.56
CA HIS A 39 -11.56 -1.12 -4.47
C HIS A 39 -11.86 -0.52 -3.09
N ASN A 40 -12.67 0.54 -3.04
CA ASN A 40 -12.99 1.28 -1.81
C ASN A 40 -14.37 0.91 -1.20
N ASN A 41 -14.81 -0.34 -1.36
CA ASN A 41 -16.08 -0.78 -0.78
C ASN A 41 -15.89 -1.30 0.67
N GLU A 42 -16.98 -1.38 1.42
CA GLU A 42 -16.96 -1.78 2.83
C GLU A 42 -16.36 -3.17 3.05
N GLU A 43 -16.68 -4.13 2.19
CA GLU A 43 -16.17 -5.51 2.29
C GLU A 43 -14.66 -5.56 2.10
N THR A 44 -14.13 -4.89 1.08
CA THR A 44 -12.69 -4.80 0.83
C THR A 44 -11.96 -4.16 2.01
N ILE A 45 -12.52 -3.09 2.59
CA ILE A 45 -11.93 -2.42 3.75
C ILE A 45 -11.88 -3.38 4.96
N LYS A 46 -12.97 -4.11 5.24
CA LYS A 46 -13.02 -5.12 6.30
C LYS A 46 -11.96 -6.20 6.10
N GLN A 47 -11.85 -6.74 4.87
CA GLN A 47 -10.86 -7.76 4.56
C GLN A 47 -9.42 -7.26 4.70
N VAL A 48 -9.13 -5.99 4.35
CA VAL A 48 -7.81 -5.41 4.59
C VAL A 48 -7.51 -5.39 6.08
N ILE A 49 -8.44 -4.95 6.92
CA ILE A 49 -8.26 -4.91 8.38
C ILE A 49 -8.01 -6.31 8.93
N ASP A 50 -8.85 -7.30 8.58
CA ASP A 50 -8.69 -8.68 9.06
C ASP A 50 -7.34 -9.28 8.65
N LYS A 51 -6.82 -8.92 7.47
CA LYS A 51 -5.50 -9.35 7.01
C LYS A 51 -4.35 -8.68 7.75
N LEU A 52 -4.48 -7.38 8.04
CA LEU A 52 -3.50 -6.64 8.85
C LEU A 52 -3.47 -7.13 10.30
N GLU A 53 -4.62 -7.56 10.85
CA GLU A 53 -4.72 -8.16 12.18
C GLU A 53 -4.30 -9.63 12.23
N GLY A 54 -3.96 -10.24 11.09
CA GLY A 54 -3.53 -11.64 11.01
C GLY A 54 -4.66 -12.67 11.15
N LYS A 55 -5.93 -12.25 11.09
CA LYS A 55 -7.11 -13.14 11.11
C LYS A 55 -7.31 -13.86 9.77
N SER A 56 -6.76 -13.30 8.70
CA SER A 56 -6.86 -13.83 7.33
C SER A 56 -5.53 -13.63 6.60
N GLU A 57 -5.12 -14.59 5.76
CA GLU A 57 -3.92 -14.43 4.94
C GLU A 57 -4.15 -13.58 3.70
N PHE A 58 -3.10 -12.91 3.21
CA PHE A 58 -3.09 -12.29 1.89
C PHE A 58 -3.03 -13.37 0.81
N LYS A 59 -3.98 -13.35 -0.12
CA LYS A 59 -4.09 -14.33 -1.22
C LYS A 59 -3.89 -13.71 -2.61
N GLY A 60 -3.75 -12.38 -2.68
CA GLY A 60 -3.60 -11.65 -3.93
C GLY A 60 -2.16 -11.68 -4.45
N GLY A 61 -2.02 -11.66 -5.77
CA GLY A 61 -0.75 -11.40 -6.45
C GLY A 61 -0.74 -9.97 -6.99
N HIS A 62 0.45 -9.38 -7.09
CA HIS A 62 0.66 -8.12 -7.80
C HIS A 62 1.19 -8.40 -9.22
N ASN A 63 1.01 -7.43 -10.12
CA ASN A 63 1.71 -7.40 -11.40
C ASN A 63 2.94 -6.48 -11.30
N ASP A 64 3.88 -6.63 -12.24
CA ASP A 64 5.13 -5.86 -12.24
C ASP A 64 4.92 -4.34 -12.40
N LEU A 65 3.76 -3.93 -12.91
CA LEU A 65 3.39 -2.52 -13.07
C LEU A 65 3.36 -1.77 -11.74
N VAL A 66 3.20 -2.46 -10.60
CA VAL A 66 3.23 -1.82 -9.27
C VAL A 66 4.52 -1.03 -9.01
N TRP A 67 5.62 -1.44 -9.63
CA TRP A 67 6.93 -0.79 -9.46
C TRP A 67 7.11 0.45 -10.33
N THR A 68 6.33 0.61 -11.40
CA THR A 68 6.40 1.76 -12.34
C THR A 68 7.82 2.10 -12.83
N ASP A 69 8.68 1.08 -12.96
CA ASP A 69 10.11 1.22 -13.29
C ASP A 69 10.90 2.20 -12.39
N LYS A 70 10.42 2.44 -11.18
CA LYS A 70 11.12 3.23 -10.18
C LYS A 70 12.11 2.36 -9.42
N TRP A 71 13.38 2.75 -9.48
CA TRP A 71 14.42 2.08 -8.70
C TRP A 71 14.16 2.20 -7.20
N GLN A 72 13.59 3.31 -6.73
CA GLN A 72 13.27 3.50 -5.30
C GLN A 72 12.14 2.57 -4.81
N ALA A 73 11.26 2.12 -5.70
CA ALA A 73 10.16 1.24 -5.33
C ALA A 73 10.62 -0.21 -5.14
N LYS A 74 11.74 -0.60 -5.78
CA LYS A 74 12.39 -1.90 -5.61
C LYS A 74 13.47 -1.76 -4.54
N LEU A 75 13.07 -1.92 -3.28
CA LEU A 75 14.00 -2.01 -2.15
C LEU A 75 14.99 -3.17 -2.32
#